data_AF-A0A6C1TWG3-F1
#
_entry.id   AF-A0A6C1TWG3-F1
#
_cell.length_a   1.000
_cell.length_b   1.000
_cell.length_c   1.000
_cell.angle_alpha   90.00
_cell.angle_beta   90.00
_cell.angle_gamma   90.00
#
_symmetry.space_group_name_H-M   'P 1'
#
loop_
_entity.id
_entity.type
_entity.pdbx_description
1 polymer ?
#
loop_
_entity_poly.entity_id
_entity_poly.type
_entity_poly.pdbx_seq_one_letter_code
_entity_poly.pdbx_strand_id
1 'polypeptide(L)'
;MTGDEAAAWIATFLPGMSLSLADARPVALGIIDGLPTAVTAGFSTVDTGLVMQDDQATSVRCELICRADAQPHAVAGAVVAATRMLETLGVPAQPGVLLDNLQPQHALRHGYLREPEIFSRGTPLYNEPGVMTLLLELILLSDEELAILRERGYPALQTRLRRRGASVGDWGREVD
;
A
#
# COMPACT_ATOMS: atom_id res chain seq x y z
N MET A 1 6.15 -11.97 13.34
CA MET A 1 6.66 -10.60 13.52
C MET A 1 5.93 -9.83 14.63
N THR A 2 6.68 -9.38 15.64
CA THR A 2 6.27 -8.38 16.64
C THR A 2 6.33 -6.96 16.05
N GLY A 3 5.80 -5.95 16.77
CA GLY A 3 5.90 -4.55 16.33
C GLY A 3 7.35 -4.05 16.20
N ASP A 4 8.24 -4.46 17.11
CA ASP A 4 9.65 -4.07 17.07
C ASP A 4 10.39 -4.73 15.90
N GLU A 5 10.08 -6.01 15.61
CA GLU A 5 10.62 -6.70 14.43
C GLU A 5 10.13 -6.06 13.13
N ALA A 6 8.86 -5.63 13.08
CA ALA A 6 8.30 -4.90 11.95
C ALA A 6 9.05 -3.58 11.74
N ALA A 7 9.24 -2.80 12.80
CA ALA A 7 10.00 -1.56 12.72
C ALA A 7 11.45 -1.80 12.28
N ALA A 8 12.11 -2.81 12.83
CA ALA A 8 13.49 -3.16 12.46
C ALA A 8 13.60 -3.58 10.98
N TRP A 9 12.65 -4.38 10.48
CA TRP A 9 12.59 -4.75 9.06
C TRP A 9 12.34 -3.54 8.17
N ILE A 10 11.37 -2.68 8.51
CA ILE A 10 11.04 -1.48 7.72
C ILE A 10 12.24 -0.53 7.64
N ALA A 11 13.00 -0.39 8.73
CA ALA A 11 14.21 0.44 8.75
C ALA A 11 15.27 0.02 7.70
N THR A 12 15.25 -1.23 7.24
CA THR A 12 16.21 -1.73 6.23
C THR A 12 16.00 -1.14 4.84
N PHE A 13 14.77 -0.73 4.52
CA PHE A 13 14.40 -0.16 3.22
C PHE A 13 13.83 1.25 3.30
N LEU A 14 13.52 1.75 4.50
CA LEU A 14 13.09 3.11 4.78
C LEU A 14 14.04 3.75 5.81
N PRO A 15 15.30 4.05 5.44
CA PRO A 15 16.28 4.58 6.37
C PRO A 15 15.87 5.96 6.90
N GLY A 16 16.09 6.18 8.20
CA GLY A 16 15.71 7.44 8.86
C GLY A 16 14.20 7.59 9.09
N MET A 17 13.43 6.51 8.97
CA MET A 17 12.01 6.53 9.29
C MET A 17 11.74 6.98 10.73
N SER A 18 10.54 7.53 10.93
CA SER A 18 9.96 7.79 12.24
C SER A 18 8.74 6.90 12.45
N LEU A 19 8.52 6.44 13.68
CA LEU A 19 7.29 5.75 14.04
C LEU A 19 6.27 6.77 14.55
N SER A 20 5.03 6.63 14.09
CA SER A 20 3.91 7.45 14.52
C SER A 20 2.66 6.59 14.69
N LEU A 21 1.64 7.16 15.35
CA LEU A 21 0.30 6.60 15.39
C LEU A 21 -0.61 7.42 14.48
N ALA A 22 -1.15 6.78 13.46
CA ALA A 22 -2.27 7.32 12.68
C ALA A 22 -3.53 6.59 13.14
N ASP A 23 -4.43 7.32 13.80
CA ASP A 23 -5.70 6.79 14.33
C ASP A 23 -5.51 5.49 15.16
N ALA A 24 -4.60 5.59 16.13
CA ALA A 24 -4.14 4.53 17.03
C ALA A 24 -3.47 3.31 16.36
N ARG A 25 -3.14 3.37 15.06
CA ARG A 25 -2.37 2.32 14.37
C ARG A 25 -0.93 2.73 14.13
N PRO A 26 0.07 1.86 14.41
CA PRO A 26 1.46 2.15 14.14
C PRO A 26 1.76 2.26 12.64
N VAL A 27 2.44 3.33 12.26
CA VAL A 27 2.88 3.61 10.90
C VAL A 27 4.32 4.12 10.95
N ALA A 28 5.17 3.55 10.11
CA ALA A 28 6.49 4.08 9.80
C ALA A 28 6.37 5.12 8.69
N LEU A 29 6.93 6.30 8.93
CA LEU A 29 6.97 7.42 7.99
C LEU A 29 8.41 7.71 7.57
N GLY A 30 8.64 7.85 6.27
CA GLY A 30 9.94 8.18 5.72
C GLY A 30 9.83 8.73 4.30
N ILE A 31 10.94 8.70 3.57
CA ILE A 31 11.06 9.22 2.21
C ILE A 31 11.64 8.15 1.30
N ILE A 32 11.01 7.90 0.15
CA ILE A 32 11.55 7.08 -0.95
C ILE A 32 11.49 7.91 -2.23
N ASP A 33 12.60 8.01 -2.95
CA ASP A 33 12.75 8.82 -4.18
C ASP A 33 12.24 10.27 -4.02
N GLY A 34 12.49 10.87 -2.86
CA GLY A 34 12.10 12.26 -2.56
C GLY A 34 10.63 12.45 -2.15
N LEU A 35 9.82 11.38 -2.13
CA LEU A 35 8.39 11.46 -1.78
C LEU A 35 8.08 10.87 -0.40
N PRO A 36 7.19 11.51 0.37
CA PRO A 36 6.58 10.94 1.58
C PRO A 36 6.07 9.52 1.37
N THR A 37 6.48 8.63 2.25
CA THR A 37 6.12 7.21 2.24
C THR A 37 5.65 6.79 3.62
N ALA A 38 4.53 6.08 3.67
CA ALA A 38 3.98 5.48 4.87
C ALA A 38 3.95 3.95 4.72
N VAL A 39 4.33 3.24 5.77
CA VAL A 39 4.28 1.78 5.86
C VAL A 39 3.59 1.40 7.16
N THR A 40 2.59 0.53 7.14
CA THR A 40 2.04 0.00 8.40
C THR A 40 3.10 -0.79 9.16
N ALA A 41 3.05 -0.78 10.49
CA ALA A 41 3.94 -1.59 11.32
C ALA A 41 3.08 -2.46 12.25
N GLY A 42 2.74 -3.67 11.79
CA GLY A 42 1.95 -4.66 12.52
C GLY A 42 0.69 -5.14 11.78
N PHE A 43 0.41 -4.64 10.56
CA PHE A 43 -0.70 -5.15 9.74
C PHE A 43 -0.44 -6.59 9.25
N SER A 44 0.82 -7.02 9.26
CA SER A 44 1.23 -8.40 8.96
C SER A 44 0.61 -9.48 9.87
N THR A 45 -0.08 -9.07 10.95
CA THR A 45 -0.89 -9.97 11.78
C THR A 45 -2.21 -10.40 11.12
N VAL A 46 -2.65 -9.71 10.06
CA VAL A 46 -3.88 -10.00 9.32
C VAL A 46 -3.68 -11.14 8.31
N ASP A 47 -4.73 -11.92 8.09
CA ASP A 47 -4.72 -12.97 7.08
C ASP A 47 -5.01 -12.49 5.68
N THR A 48 -4.02 -12.69 4.80
CA THR A 48 -4.16 -12.43 3.38
C THR A 48 -4.78 -13.63 2.66
N GLY A 49 -4.84 -14.81 3.28
CA GLY A 49 -5.28 -16.05 2.63
C GLY A 49 -4.32 -16.57 1.55
N LEU A 50 -3.13 -15.98 1.42
CA LEU A 50 -2.10 -16.41 0.48
C LEU A 50 -1.10 -17.36 1.16
N VAL A 51 -0.58 -18.29 0.37
CA VAL A 51 0.52 -19.19 0.74
C VAL A 51 1.58 -19.19 -0.35
N MET A 52 2.80 -19.57 -0.02
CA MET A 52 3.87 -19.72 -1.00
C MET A 52 3.51 -20.85 -1.98
N GLN A 53 3.72 -20.59 -3.28
CA GLN A 53 3.41 -21.58 -4.33
C GLN A 53 4.22 -22.88 -4.17
N ASP A 54 5.50 -22.75 -3.84
CA ASP A 54 6.43 -23.87 -3.69
C ASP A 54 6.41 -24.48 -2.27
N ASP A 55 5.72 -23.84 -1.32
CA ASP A 55 5.56 -24.32 0.05
C ASP A 55 4.21 -23.86 0.64
N GLN A 56 3.19 -24.72 0.50
CA GLN A 56 1.84 -24.40 0.99
C GLN A 56 1.74 -24.33 2.53
N ALA A 57 2.76 -24.74 3.28
CA ALA A 57 2.81 -24.56 4.73
C ALA A 57 3.22 -23.14 5.13
N THR A 58 3.82 -22.38 4.23
CA THR A 58 4.25 -21.01 4.48
C THR A 58 3.16 -20.01 4.10
N SER A 59 2.60 -19.34 5.10
CA SER A 59 1.64 -18.24 4.90
C SER A 59 2.32 -17.00 4.37
N VAL A 60 1.65 -16.26 3.49
CA VAL A 60 2.10 -14.94 3.04
C VAL A 60 1.31 -13.85 3.78
N ARG A 61 2.01 -12.88 4.37
CA ARG A 61 1.46 -11.74 5.11
C ARG A 61 1.93 -10.44 4.44
N CYS A 62 1.37 -9.31 4.84
CA CYS A 62 1.82 -8.03 4.31
C CYS A 62 1.80 -6.89 5.31
N GLU A 63 2.68 -5.92 5.12
CA GLU A 63 2.44 -4.53 5.52
C GLU A 63 1.96 -3.73 4.30
N LEU A 64 1.07 -2.74 4.53
CA LEU A 64 0.66 -1.82 3.47
C LEU A 64 1.68 -0.70 3.34
N ILE A 65 2.04 -0.35 2.11
CA ILE A 65 2.89 0.79 1.79
C ILE A 65 2.15 1.77 0.86
N CYS A 66 2.33 3.07 1.06
CA CYS A 66 1.90 4.09 0.13
C CYS A 66 2.96 5.17 0.02
N ARG A 67 3.20 5.66 -1.19
CA ARG A 67 4.12 6.77 -1.48
C ARG A 67 3.42 7.82 -2.33
N ALA A 68 3.44 9.06 -1.88
CA ALA A 68 2.80 10.16 -2.59
C ALA A 68 3.42 11.53 -2.31
N ASP A 69 3.34 12.42 -3.29
CA ASP A 69 3.53 13.86 -3.14
C ASP A 69 2.32 14.47 -2.43
N ALA A 70 2.32 14.31 -1.11
CA ALA A 70 1.30 14.80 -0.20
C ALA A 70 1.91 15.01 1.19
N GLN A 71 1.17 15.64 2.09
CA GLN A 71 1.63 15.76 3.47
C GLN A 71 1.80 14.37 4.12
N PRO A 72 2.88 14.09 4.90
CA PRO A 72 3.13 12.76 5.46
C PRO A 72 1.96 12.17 6.25
N HIS A 73 1.22 13.01 6.98
CA HIS A 73 0.03 12.58 7.74
C HIS A 73 -1.12 12.11 6.84
N ALA A 74 -1.27 12.67 5.63
CA ALA A 74 -2.26 12.24 4.67
C ALA A 74 -1.91 10.86 4.09
N VAL A 75 -0.63 10.61 3.81
CA VAL A 75 -0.14 9.30 3.33
C VAL A 75 -0.32 8.23 4.42
N ALA A 76 0.01 8.53 5.68
CA ALA A 76 -0.26 7.65 6.81
C ALA A 76 -1.77 7.38 7.00
N GLY A 77 -2.59 8.42 6.88
CA GLY A 77 -4.04 8.30 6.96
C GLY A 77 -4.61 7.36 5.89
N ALA A 78 -4.07 7.39 4.67
CA ALA A 78 -4.52 6.52 3.59
C ALA A 78 -4.22 5.04 3.85
N VAL A 79 -3.00 4.67 4.27
CA VAL A 79 -2.68 3.27 4.59
C VAL A 79 -3.51 2.78 5.77
N VAL A 80 -3.72 3.60 6.80
CA VAL A 80 -4.57 3.24 7.95
C VAL A 80 -6.03 3.07 7.55
N ALA A 81 -6.58 3.99 6.74
CA ALA A 81 -7.93 3.86 6.20
C ALA A 81 -8.08 2.53 5.42
N ALA A 82 -7.07 2.15 4.65
CA ALA A 82 -7.10 0.91 3.87
C ALA A 82 -7.14 -0.32 4.78
N THR A 83 -6.30 -0.37 5.82
CA THR A 83 -6.34 -1.48 6.79
C THR A 83 -7.72 -1.64 7.44
N ARG A 84 -8.37 -0.54 7.80
CA ARG A 84 -9.71 -0.55 8.41
C ARG A 84 -10.79 -1.00 7.45
N MET A 85 -10.72 -0.53 6.20
CA MET A 85 -11.69 -0.92 5.18
C MET A 85 -11.57 -2.41 4.86
N LEU A 86 -10.35 -2.94 4.73
CA LEU A 86 -10.10 -4.38 4.54
C LEU A 86 -10.72 -5.22 5.66
N GLU A 87 -10.47 -4.84 6.92
CA GLU A 87 -11.03 -5.52 8.09
C GLU A 87 -12.56 -5.42 8.16
N THR A 88 -13.11 -4.23 7.88
CA THR A 88 -14.56 -3.97 7.93
C THR A 88 -15.31 -4.78 6.86
N LEU A 89 -14.73 -4.87 5.66
CA LEU A 89 -15.31 -5.62 4.54
C LEU A 89 -15.02 -7.12 4.63
N GLY A 90 -14.09 -7.55 5.49
CA GLY A 90 -13.64 -8.93 5.58
C GLY A 90 -12.96 -9.43 4.30
N VAL A 91 -12.34 -8.53 3.53
CA VAL A 91 -11.65 -8.88 2.28
C VAL A 91 -10.15 -9.06 2.55
N PRO A 92 -9.51 -10.07 1.97
CA PRO A 92 -8.10 -10.31 2.19
C PRO A 92 -7.25 -9.20 1.56
N ALA A 93 -6.13 -8.84 2.20
CA ALA A 93 -5.19 -7.88 1.66
C ALA A 93 -4.36 -8.52 0.53
N GLN A 94 -4.80 -8.38 -0.72
CA GLN A 94 -4.15 -8.97 -1.89
C GLN A 94 -4.04 -7.97 -3.06
N PRO A 95 -3.09 -8.17 -4.00
CA PRO A 95 -3.10 -7.45 -5.27
C PRO A 95 -4.42 -7.63 -6.02
N GLY A 96 -4.92 -6.55 -6.61
CA GLY A 96 -6.20 -6.54 -7.33
C GLY A 96 -7.39 -6.06 -6.49
N VAL A 97 -7.24 -5.95 -5.16
CA VAL A 97 -8.33 -5.52 -4.28
C VAL A 97 -8.62 -4.02 -4.47
N LEU A 98 -9.90 -3.73 -4.66
CA LEU A 98 -10.46 -2.39 -4.78
C LEU A 98 -11.07 -1.94 -3.46
N LEU A 99 -10.77 -0.71 -3.07
CA LEU A 99 -11.24 -0.05 -1.85
C LEU A 99 -12.05 1.18 -2.23
N ASP A 100 -13.33 0.99 -2.53
CA ASP A 100 -14.20 2.06 -2.99
C ASP A 100 -14.45 3.12 -1.91
N ASN A 101 -14.36 4.40 -2.27
CA ASN A 101 -14.60 5.52 -1.36
C ASN A 101 -13.73 5.46 -0.08
N LEU A 102 -12.50 4.99 -0.22
CA LEU A 102 -11.49 4.98 0.84
C LEU A 102 -11.28 6.37 1.46
N GLN A 103 -11.29 7.42 0.63
CA GLN A 103 -11.04 8.82 1.00
C GLN A 103 -12.16 9.71 0.45
N PRO A 104 -13.39 9.65 0.99
CA PRO A 104 -14.59 10.20 0.35
C PRO A 104 -14.63 11.73 0.27
N GLN A 105 -13.68 12.43 0.89
CA GLN A 105 -13.58 13.89 0.81
C GLN A 105 -12.54 14.36 -0.22
N HIS A 106 -11.84 13.45 -0.88
CA HIS A 106 -10.74 13.75 -1.79
C HIS A 106 -11.10 13.45 -3.25
N ALA A 107 -10.46 14.11 -4.21
CA ALA A 107 -10.62 13.79 -5.63
C ALA A 107 -10.14 12.35 -5.93
N LEU A 108 -8.97 12.00 -5.40
CA LEU A 108 -8.45 10.63 -5.39
C LEU A 108 -9.03 9.89 -4.18
N ARG A 109 -10.23 9.32 -4.36
CA ARG A 109 -11.05 8.76 -3.28
C ARG A 109 -11.04 7.25 -3.18
N HIS A 110 -10.62 6.53 -4.22
CA HIS A 110 -10.63 5.07 -4.23
C HIS A 110 -9.23 4.53 -3.98
N GLY A 111 -9.13 3.40 -3.29
CA GLY A 111 -7.87 2.68 -3.16
C GLY A 111 -7.81 1.50 -4.11
N TYR A 112 -6.61 1.18 -4.58
CA TYR A 112 -6.30 -0.08 -5.25
C TYR A 112 -5.02 -0.66 -4.68
N LEU A 113 -5.08 -1.94 -4.32
CA LEU A 113 -3.93 -2.68 -3.81
C LEU A 113 -3.24 -3.40 -4.96
N ARG A 114 -1.91 -3.25 -5.04
CA ARG A 114 -1.09 -3.85 -6.10
C ARG A 114 0.25 -4.32 -5.54
N GLU A 115 0.92 -5.15 -6.34
CA GLU A 115 2.34 -5.42 -6.11
C GLU A 115 3.14 -4.11 -6.13
N PRO A 116 4.11 -3.93 -5.21
CA PRO A 116 4.88 -2.68 -5.14
C PRO A 116 5.70 -2.41 -6.41
N GLU A 117 5.48 -1.25 -7.01
CA GLU A 117 6.30 -0.70 -8.11
C GLU A 117 7.27 0.39 -7.61
N ILE A 118 7.27 0.68 -6.30
CA ILE A 118 8.09 1.71 -5.65
C ILE A 118 9.59 1.37 -5.66
N PHE A 119 9.94 0.07 -5.67
CA PHE A 119 11.32 -0.38 -5.54
C PHE A 119 11.92 -0.81 -6.89
N SER A 120 13.07 -0.23 -7.24
CA SER A 120 13.79 -0.57 -8.47
C SER A 120 14.60 -1.87 -8.39
N ARG A 121 14.86 -2.39 -7.18
CA ARG A 121 15.73 -3.56 -6.92
C ARG A 121 14.99 -4.72 -6.23
N GLY A 122 13.73 -4.92 -6.59
CA GLY A 122 12.87 -5.93 -5.98
C GLY A 122 12.24 -5.45 -4.68
N THR A 123 11.10 -6.03 -4.34
CA THR A 123 10.32 -5.67 -3.16
C THR A 123 10.94 -6.29 -1.90
N PRO A 124 11.17 -5.49 -0.84
CA PRO A 124 11.58 -6.01 0.46
C PRO A 124 10.65 -7.12 0.97
N LEU A 125 11.24 -8.14 1.57
CA LEU A 125 10.54 -9.25 2.20
C LEU A 125 11.17 -9.59 3.54
N TYR A 126 10.39 -10.21 4.41
CA TYR A 126 10.82 -10.72 5.71
C TYR A 126 10.38 -12.17 5.86
N ASN A 127 11.33 -13.06 6.14
CA ASN A 127 11.05 -14.49 6.29
C ASN A 127 11.18 -14.92 7.74
N GLU A 128 10.17 -15.63 8.20
CA GLU A 128 10.13 -16.35 9.47
C GLU A 128 9.75 -17.82 9.18
N PRO A 129 10.03 -18.77 10.08
CA PRO A 129 9.54 -20.13 9.93
C PRO A 129 8.01 -20.17 9.73
N GLY A 130 7.57 -20.65 8.56
CA GLY A 130 6.16 -20.79 8.19
C GLY A 130 5.45 -19.49 7.80
N VAL A 131 6.14 -18.35 7.76
CA VAL A 131 5.55 -17.06 7.39
C VAL A 131 6.52 -16.22 6.54
N MET A 132 6.04 -15.72 5.41
CA MET A 132 6.71 -14.70 4.62
C MET A 132 5.89 -13.40 4.68
N THR A 133 6.49 -12.30 5.09
CA THR A 133 5.87 -10.97 5.06
C THR A 133 6.42 -10.16 3.89
N LEU A 134 5.51 -9.61 3.09
CA LEU A 134 5.80 -8.77 1.92
C LEU A 134 5.24 -7.35 2.12
N LEU A 135 5.48 -6.49 1.13
CA LEU A 135 4.79 -5.21 1.02
C LEU A 135 3.64 -5.30 0.01
N LEU A 136 2.54 -4.63 0.31
CA LEU A 136 1.41 -4.44 -0.61
C LEU A 136 1.18 -2.94 -0.82
N GLU A 137 1.29 -2.47 -2.06
CA GLU A 137 1.22 -1.05 -2.36
C GLU A 137 -0.23 -0.59 -2.52
N LEU A 138 -0.59 0.45 -1.77
CA LEU A 138 -1.81 1.21 -1.94
C LEU A 138 -1.55 2.39 -2.88
N ILE A 139 -2.33 2.48 -3.95
CA ILE A 139 -2.47 3.69 -4.77
C ILE A 139 -3.87 4.27 -4.64
N LEU A 140 -3.98 5.61 -4.76
CA LEU A 140 -5.27 6.29 -4.80
C LEU A 140 -5.68 6.61 -6.23
N LEU A 141 -6.97 6.47 -6.49
CA LEU A 141 -7.60 6.64 -7.80
C LEU A 141 -8.75 7.63 -7.76
N SER A 142 -8.93 8.38 -8.85
CA SER A 142 -10.16 9.13 -9.12
C SER A 142 -11.30 8.22 -9.58
N ASP A 143 -12.51 8.77 -9.72
CA ASP A 143 -13.67 8.07 -10.29
C ASP A 143 -13.39 7.58 -11.73
N GLU A 144 -12.78 8.42 -12.58
CA GLU A 144 -12.41 8.06 -13.96
C GLU A 144 -11.37 6.93 -13.98
N GLU A 145 -10.33 7.04 -13.15
CA GLU A 145 -9.27 6.03 -13.07
C GLU A 145 -9.81 4.69 -12.57
N LEU A 146 -10.73 4.71 -11.60
CA LEU A 146 -11.45 3.52 -11.15
C LEU A 146 -12.29 2.90 -12.27
N ALA A 147 -13.00 3.71 -13.06
CA ALA A 147 -13.80 3.22 -14.18
C ALA A 147 -12.93 2.49 -15.22
N ILE A 148 -11.78 3.08 -15.59
CA ILE A 148 -10.80 2.46 -16.50
C ILE A 148 -10.28 1.15 -15.91
N LEU A 149 -9.92 1.16 -14.62
CA LEU A 149 -9.40 -0.02 -13.93
C LEU A 149 -10.42 -1.17 -13.94
N ARG A 150 -11.70 -0.88 -13.67
CA ARG A 150 -12.79 -1.88 -13.67
C ARG A 150 -13.07 -2.43 -15.05
N GLU A 151 -13.09 -1.57 -16.07
CA GLU A 151 -13.45 -1.98 -17.43
C GLU A 151 -12.29 -2.69 -18.15
N ARG A 152 -11.05 -2.24 -17.91
CA ARG A 152 -9.90 -2.59 -18.77
C ARG A 152 -8.67 -3.08 -18.00
N GLY A 153 -8.73 -3.10 -16.68
CA GLY A 153 -7.64 -3.56 -15.82
C GLY A 153 -6.51 -2.54 -15.67
N TYR A 154 -5.62 -2.86 -14.74
CA TYR A 154 -4.52 -2.00 -14.33
C TYR A 154 -3.51 -1.65 -15.46
N PRO A 155 -3.16 -2.55 -16.40
CA PRO A 155 -2.30 -2.20 -17.53
C PRO A 155 -2.86 -1.08 -18.44
N ALA A 156 -4.19 -1.02 -18.58
CA ALA A 156 -4.85 0.04 -19.34
C ALA A 156 -4.78 1.38 -18.60
N LEU A 157 -5.00 1.37 -17.28
CA LEU A 157 -4.83 2.54 -16.42
C LEU A 157 -3.38 3.05 -16.46
N GLN A 158 -2.38 2.18 -16.32
CA GLN A 158 -0.96 2.56 -16.43
C GLN A 158 -0.65 3.23 -17.78
N THR A 159 -1.21 2.70 -18.87
CA THR A 159 -1.05 3.30 -20.20
C THR A 159 -1.70 4.68 -20.29
N ARG A 160 -2.88 4.88 -19.68
CA ARG A 160 -3.55 6.19 -19.61
C ARG A 160 -2.72 7.22 -18.84
N LEU A 161 -2.26 6.85 -17.65
CA LEU A 161 -1.43 7.70 -16.79
C LEU A 161 -0.16 8.12 -17.50
N ARG A 162 0.57 7.17 -18.09
CA ARG A 162 1.78 7.43 -18.87
C ARG A 162 1.54 8.39 -20.04
N ARG A 163 0.41 8.25 -20.76
CA ARG A 163 0.06 9.16 -21.87
C ARG A 163 -0.27 10.58 -21.41
N ARG A 164 -0.77 10.76 -20.18
CA ARG A 164 -1.00 12.07 -19.55
C ARG A 164 0.27 12.64 -18.89
N GLY A 165 1.36 11.88 -18.81
CA GLY A 165 2.51 12.25 -17.99
C GLY A 165 2.21 12.26 -16.49
N ALA A 166 1.13 11.60 -16.06
CA ALA A 166 0.69 11.54 -14.68
C ALA A 166 1.30 10.35 -13.94
N SER A 167 1.54 10.52 -12.64
CA SER A 167 2.03 9.47 -11.73
C SER A 167 0.99 9.19 -10.66
N VAL A 168 0.83 7.92 -10.26
CA VAL A 168 -0.05 7.55 -9.12
C VAL A 168 0.40 8.17 -7.81
N GLY A 169 1.70 8.48 -7.69
CA GLY A 169 2.27 9.16 -6.53
C GLY A 169 2.02 10.67 -6.54
N ASP A 170 1.59 11.28 -7.65
CA ASP A 170 1.20 12.69 -7.65
C ASP A 170 -0.28 12.79 -7.24
N TRP A 171 -0.54 13.21 -6.00
CA TRP A 171 -1.91 13.37 -5.49
C TRP A 171 -2.55 14.72 -5.85
N GLY A 172 -1.76 15.65 -6.39
CA GLY A 172 -2.24 16.92 -6.94
C GLY A 172 -2.55 16.85 -8.43
N ARG A 173 -2.35 15.69 -9.07
CA ARG A 173 -2.60 15.49 -10.50
C ARG A 173 -4.03 15.87 -10.90
N GLU A 174 -4.19 16.39 -12.10
CA GLU A 174 -5.50 16.69 -12.65
C GLU A 174 -6.35 15.42 -12.74
N VAL A 175 -7.57 15.52 -12.18
CA VAL A 175 -8.62 14.51 -12.29
C VAL A 175 -9.67 15.08 -13.24
N ASP A 176 -10.01 14.32 -14.28
CA ASP A 176 -11.10 14.65 -15.21
C ASP A 176 -12.46 14.19 -14.65
#